data_AF-A0A7X1XU28-F1
#
_entry.id   AF-A0A7X1XU28-F1
#
_cell.length_a   1.000
_cell.length_b   1.000
_cell.length_c   1.000
_cell.angle_alpha   90.00
_cell.angle_beta   90.00
_cell.angle_gamma   90.00
#
_symmetry.space_group_name_H-M   'P 1'
#
loop_
_entity.id
_entity.type
_entity.pdbx_description
1 polymer ?
#
loop_
_entity_poly.entity_id
_entity_poly.type
_entity_poly.pdbx_seq_one_letter_code
_entity_poly.pdbx_strand_id
1 'polypeptide(L)'
;VLNDQKTSNPANLEQLLTLGSASQEPDANDAHIVNIVDWLFQYAFEQRASDIHIEPRREQGGVRFRIDGVLHTVYQFPPHVTMAIV
;
A
#
# COMPACT_ATOMS: atom_id res chain seq x y z
N VAL A 1 -27.32 -2.14 -8.31
CA VAL A 1 -26.22 -1.86 -9.26
C VAL A 1 -25.02 -1.48 -8.40
N LEU A 2 -24.07 -2.41 -8.24
CA LEU A 2 -22.87 -2.20 -7.43
C LEU A 2 -21.96 -1.24 -8.20
N ASN A 3 -21.52 -0.18 -7.53
CA ASN A 3 -20.83 0.94 -8.14
C ASN A 3 -19.33 0.63 -8.28
N ASP A 4 -18.97 -0.15 -9.30
CA ASP A 4 -17.60 -0.50 -9.71
C ASP A 4 -16.88 0.68 -10.41
N GLN A 5 -16.72 1.80 -9.70
CA GLN A 5 -15.98 2.98 -10.17
C GLN A 5 -15.13 3.57 -9.04
N LYS A 6 -14.33 2.73 -8.36
CA LYS A 6 -13.19 3.22 -7.58
C LYS A 6 -11.91 2.84 -8.32
N THR A 7 -11.73 3.46 -9.48
CA THR A 7 -10.43 3.49 -10.14
C THR A 7 -9.39 3.95 -9.12
N SER A 8 -8.35 3.13 -8.98
CA SER A 8 -7.16 3.25 -8.13
C SER A 8 -6.39 4.53 -8.48
N ASN A 9 -6.94 5.69 -8.13
CA ASN A 9 -6.32 6.99 -8.36
C ASN A 9 -5.22 7.22 -7.30
N PRO A 10 -3.93 7.37 -7.69
CA PRO A 10 -2.84 7.62 -6.74
C PRO A 10 -3.04 8.88 -5.90
N ALA A 11 -3.82 9.85 -6.39
CA ALA A 11 -4.21 11.05 -5.62
C ALA A 11 -4.99 10.72 -4.33
N ASN A 12 -5.68 9.58 -4.27
CA ASN A 12 -6.44 9.15 -3.11
C ASN A 12 -5.55 8.47 -2.04
N LEU A 13 -4.40 7.92 -2.44
CA LEU A 13 -3.46 7.25 -1.54
C LEU A 13 -2.67 8.27 -0.70
N GLU A 14 -2.23 9.37 -1.31
CA GLU A 14 -1.55 10.46 -0.60
C GLU A 14 -2.41 11.04 0.54
N GLN A 15 -3.71 11.16 0.30
CA GLN A 15 -4.67 11.61 1.33
C GLN A 15 -4.80 10.59 2.46
N LEU A 16 -4.81 9.29 2.14
CA LEU A 16 -4.88 8.21 3.12
C LEU A 16 -3.61 8.16 4.01
N LEU A 17 -2.44 8.38 3.41
CA LEU A 17 -1.15 8.44 4.11
C LEU A 17 -1.06 9.69 5.01
N THR A 18 -1.56 10.83 4.54
CA THR A 18 -1.58 12.08 5.30
C THR A 18 -2.48 11.97 6.55
N LEU A 19 -3.61 11.27 6.44
CA LEU A 19 -4.51 11.02 7.57
C LEU A 19 -3.88 10.12 8.64
N GLY A 20 -3.12 9.08 8.24
CA GLY A 20 -2.38 8.22 9.16
C GLY A 20 -1.23 8.92 9.88
N SER A 21 -0.68 9.99 9.29
CA SER A 21 0.43 10.76 9.88
C SER A 21 -0.01 11.69 11.04
N ALA A 22 -1.32 11.92 11.21
CA ALA A 22 -1.87 12.82 12.23
C ALA A 22 -2.16 12.13 13.58
N SER A 23 -2.10 10.80 13.64
CA SER A 23 -2.35 10.00 14.84
C SER A 23 -1.03 9.44 15.37
N GLN A 24 -0.75 9.64 16.66
CA GLN A 24 0.56 9.40 17.31
C GLN A 24 1.00 7.93 17.36
N GLU A 25 0.16 6.95 17.03
CA GLU A 25 0.52 5.52 17.04
C GLU A 25 -0.24 4.85 15.89
N PRO A 26 0.44 4.19 14.92
CA PRO A 26 -0.24 3.37 13.93
C PRO A 26 -0.83 2.15 14.65
N ASP A 27 -2.15 2.15 14.88
CA ASP A 27 -2.84 0.92 15.25
C ASP A 27 -3.08 0.13 13.96
N ALA A 28 -2.79 -1.17 13.96
CA ALA A 28 -3.15 -2.04 12.83
C ALA A 28 -4.67 -2.09 12.61
N ASN A 29 -5.47 -1.70 13.61
CA ASN A 29 -6.92 -1.49 13.50
C ASN A 29 -7.32 -0.15 12.86
N ASP A 30 -6.37 0.74 12.54
CA ASP A 30 -6.72 1.98 11.86
C ASP A 30 -7.29 1.65 10.49
N ALA A 31 -8.51 2.14 10.23
CA ALA A 31 -9.21 1.95 8.96
C ALA A 31 -8.37 2.36 7.75
N HIS A 32 -7.38 3.24 7.95
CA HIS A 32 -6.43 3.65 6.91
C HIS A 32 -5.47 2.52 6.51
N ILE A 33 -4.95 1.72 7.45
CA ILE A 33 -4.05 0.60 7.14
C ILE A 33 -4.79 -0.46 6.32
N VAL A 34 -6.02 -0.80 6.71
CA VAL A 34 -6.87 -1.73 5.95
C VAL A 34 -7.07 -1.25 4.51
N ASN A 35 -7.40 0.03 4.32
CA ASN A 35 -7.55 0.62 2.98
C ASN A 35 -6.26 0.59 2.14
N ILE A 36 -5.09 0.75 2.77
CA ILE A 36 -3.78 0.64 2.08
C ILE A 36 -3.56 -0.80 1.61
N VAL A 37 -3.84 -1.78 2.46
CA VAL A 37 -3.69 -3.20 2.12
C VAL A 37 -4.64 -3.59 0.99
N ASP A 38 -5.91 -3.19 1.08
CA ASP A 38 -6.91 -3.43 0.01
C ASP A 38 -6.47 -2.80 -1.31
N TRP A 39 -5.99 -1.55 -1.28
CA TRP A 39 -5.45 -0.88 -2.45
C TRP A 39 -4.25 -1.64 -3.03
N LEU A 40 -3.34 -2.12 -2.16
CA LEU A 40 -2.14 -2.83 -2.59
C LEU A 40 -2.49 -4.13 -3.31
N PHE A 41 -3.47 -4.88 -2.80
CA PHE A 41 -3.93 -6.10 -3.45
C PHE A 41 -4.64 -5.83 -4.77
N GLN A 42 -5.53 -4.84 -4.80
CA GLN A 42 -6.20 -4.44 -6.04
C GLN A 42 -5.18 -4.05 -7.10
N TYR A 43 -4.17 -3.26 -6.72
CA TYR A 43 -3.14 -2.80 -7.63
C TYR A 43 -2.24 -3.95 -8.10
N ALA A 44 -1.85 -4.88 -7.21
CA ALA A 44 -1.09 -6.07 -7.58
C ALA A 44 -1.85 -6.94 -8.59
N PHE A 45 -3.17 -7.10 -8.38
CA PHE A 45 -4.03 -7.84 -9.29
C PHE A 45 -4.13 -7.15 -10.66
N GLU A 46 -4.34 -5.83 -10.70
CA GLU A 46 -4.38 -5.03 -11.93
C GLU A 46 -3.08 -5.12 -12.73
N GLN A 47 -1.94 -5.12 -12.04
CA GLN A 47 -0.60 -5.28 -12.66
C GLN A 47 -0.25 -6.75 -12.97
N ARG A 48 -1.13 -7.72 -12.66
CA ARG A 48 -0.89 -9.16 -12.80
C ARG A 48 0.39 -9.63 -12.10
N ALA A 49 0.66 -9.08 -10.94
CA ALA A 49 1.80 -9.47 -10.12
C ALA A 49 1.62 -10.89 -9.57
N SER A 50 2.66 -11.72 -9.65
CA SER A 50 2.68 -13.06 -9.03
C SER A 50 2.97 -13.00 -7.54
N ASP A 51 3.78 -12.03 -7.12
CA ASP A 51 4.23 -11.86 -5.75
C ASP A 51 4.22 -10.38 -5.37
N ILE A 52 3.89 -10.10 -4.10
CA ILE A 52 4.01 -8.78 -3.48
C ILE A 52 5.11 -8.87 -2.42
N HIS A 53 6.19 -8.14 -2.64
CA HIS A 53 7.31 -8.04 -1.71
C HIS A 53 7.20 -6.74 -0.93
N ILE A 54 7.07 -6.83 0.40
CA ILE A 54 7.08 -5.69 1.30
C ILE A 54 8.42 -5.71 2.05
N GLU A 55 9.21 -4.65 1.90
CA GLU A 55 10.56 -4.51 2.42
C GLU A 55 10.63 -3.41 3.48
N PRO A 56 10.39 -3.73 4.76
CA PRO A 56 10.57 -2.78 5.84
C PRO A 56 12.05 -2.41 5.98
N ARG A 57 12.36 -1.11 5.98
CA ARG A 57 13.69 -0.59 6.32
C ARG A 57 13.57 0.57 7.29
N ARG A 58 14.67 0.89 7.98
CA ARG A 58 14.71 1.91 9.03
C ARG A 58 14.32 3.31 8.52
N GLU A 59 14.74 3.67 7.32
CA GLU A 59 14.54 5.02 6.78
C GLU A 59 13.33 5.11 5.86
N GLN A 60 13.08 4.07 5.05
CA GLN A 60 11.95 4.02 4.14
C GLN A 60 11.60 2.58 3.77
N GLY A 61 10.33 2.21 3.87
CA GLY A 61 9.88 0.90 3.42
C GLY A 61 9.56 0.90 1.93
N GLY A 62 9.87 -0.20 1.25
CA GLY A 62 9.61 -0.36 -0.17
C GLY A 62 8.60 -1.46 -0.44
N VAL A 63 7.80 -1.30 -1.49
CA VAL A 63 6.98 -2.38 -2.05
C VAL A 63 7.39 -2.66 -3.47
N ARG A 64 7.58 -3.95 -3.77
CA ARG A 64 7.91 -4.44 -5.10
C ARG A 64 6.93 -5.51 -5.56
N PHE A 65 6.58 -5.49 -6.83
CA PHE A 65 5.80 -6.55 -7.47
C PHE A 65 6.70 -7.42 -8.32
N ARG A 66 6.48 -8.73 -8.28
CA ARG A 66 7.02 -9.62 -9.30
C ARG A 66 6.04 -9.69 -10.47
N ILE A 67 6.45 -9.23 -11.63
CA ILE A 67 5.66 -9.26 -12.86
C ILE A 67 6.50 -10.00 -13.90
N ASP A 68 5.95 -11.07 -14.46
CA ASP A 68 6.64 -11.94 -15.43
C ASP A 68 8.05 -12.37 -14.99
N GLY A 69 8.20 -12.65 -13.69
CA GLY A 69 9.45 -13.09 -13.08
C GLY A 69 10.39 -11.97 -12.61
N VAL A 70 10.17 -10.72 -13.03
CA VAL A 70 11.02 -9.56 -12.72
C VAL A 70 10.44 -8.74 -11.57
N LEU A 71 11.31 -8.25 -10.67
CA LEU A 71 10.90 -7.41 -9.55
C LEU A 71 10.90 -5.92 -9.94
N HIS A 72 9.75 -5.28 -9.76
CA HIS A 72 9.51 -3.87 -10.03
C HIS A 72 9.21 -3.13 -8.74
N THR A 73 9.91 -2.03 -8.47
CA THR A 73 9.58 -1.13 -7.35
C THR A 73 8.34 -0.31 -7.72
N VAL A 74 7.28 -0.44 -6.93
CA VAL A 74 5.97 0.15 -7.23
C VAL A 74 5.56 1.24 -6.27
N TYR A 75 6.02 1.19 -5.02
CA TYR A 75 5.72 2.22 -4.04
C TYR A 75 6.76 2.27 -2.91
N GLN A 76 6.82 3.41 -2.23
CA GLN A 76 7.63 3.61 -1.03
C GLN A 76 6.78 4.21 0.06
N PHE A 77 6.75 3.56 1.22
CA PHE A 77 5.97 3.99 2.36
C PHE A 77 6.89 4.55 3.46
N PRO A 78 6.39 5.50 4.28
CA PRO A 78 7.04 5.81 5.54
C PRO A 78 7.29 4.53 6.37
N PRO A 79 8.37 4.48 7.17
CA PRO A 79 8.69 3.29 7.97
C PRO A 79 7.53 2.83 8.85
N HIS A 80 6.82 3.76 9.50
CA HIS A 80 5.70 3.44 10.40
C HIS A 80 4.53 2.76 9.66
N VAL A 81 4.18 3.22 8.45
CA VAL A 81 3.15 2.59 7.62
C VAL A 81 3.58 1.18 7.21
N THR A 82 4.83 1.04 6.77
CA THR A 82 5.36 -0.26 6.33
C THR A 82 5.37 -1.27 7.48
N MET A 83 5.72 -0.83 8.69
CA MET A 83 5.69 -1.67 9.88
C MET A 83 4.28 -2.07 10.30
N ALA A 84 3.26 -1.25 10.03
CA ALA A 84 1.88 -1.60 10.34
C ALA A 84 1.27 -2.62 9.38
N ILE A 85 1.86 -2.79 8.18
CA ILE A 85 1.39 -3.75 7.17
C ILE A 85 1.95 -5.17 7.41
N VAL A 86 3.13 -5.31 8.06
CA VAL A 86 3.88 -6.58 8.17
C VAL A 86 3.92 -7.15 9.59
#